data_AF-W6MRR5-F1
#
_entry.id   AF-W6MRR5-F1
#
_cell.length_a   1.000
_cell.length_b   1.000
_cell.length_c   1.000
_cell.angle_alpha   90.00
_cell.angle_beta   90.00
_cell.angle_gamma   90.00
#
_symmetry.space_group_name_H-M   'P 1'
#
loop_
_entity.id
_entity.type
_entity.pdbx_description
1 polymer ?
#
loop_
_entity_poly.entity_id
_entity_poly.type
_entity_poly.pdbx_seq_one_letter_code
_entity_poly.pdbx_strand_id
1 'polypeptide(L)'
;MLPSSVDPNSTLRISGLETENPLLKINHTAYQGEWTNLNGSELIFNENGEFVAKSAYRLNLTAGTLVPKGKDEDAEGPSTTKRYSLLQSALARIDAQNSGKKD
;
A
#
# COMPACT_ATOMS: atom_id res chain seq x y z
N MET A 1 -13.87 15.28 7.31
CA MET A 1 -14.85 14.94 6.25
C MET A 1 -14.11 14.19 5.16
N LEU A 2 -14.46 12.93 4.90
CA LEU A 2 -14.04 12.25 3.67
C LEU A 2 -14.86 12.85 2.52
N PRO A 3 -14.27 13.27 1.39
CA PRO A 3 -15.04 13.80 0.26
C PRO A 3 -15.97 12.69 -0.25
N SER A 4 -17.28 12.91 -0.15
CA SER A 4 -18.32 11.90 -0.40
C SER A 4 -18.59 11.61 -1.88
N SER A 5 -17.79 12.14 -2.80
CA SER A 5 -17.80 11.73 -4.19
C SER A 5 -16.43 11.95 -4.84
N VAL A 6 -15.94 10.94 -5.54
CA VAL A 6 -14.85 11.09 -6.50
C VAL A 6 -15.51 11.48 -7.83
N ASP A 7 -15.08 12.60 -8.43
CA ASP A 7 -15.57 13.00 -9.76
C ASP A 7 -15.25 11.88 -10.77
N PRO A 8 -16.22 11.39 -11.57
CA PRO A 8 -15.98 10.33 -12.57
C PRO A 8 -14.87 10.65 -13.58
N ASN A 9 -14.57 11.93 -13.82
CA ASN A 9 -13.51 12.37 -14.70
C ASN A 9 -12.15 12.50 -13.98
N SER A 10 -12.08 12.13 -12.70
CA SER A 10 -10.85 12.22 -11.92
C SER A 10 -9.78 11.31 -12.51
N THR A 11 -8.56 11.82 -12.59
CA THR A 11 -7.42 10.98 -12.95
C THR A 11 -6.98 10.18 -11.72
N LEU A 12 -7.11 8.86 -11.81
CA LEU A 12 -6.57 7.90 -10.84
C LEU A 12 -5.15 7.50 -11.27
N ARG A 13 -4.19 7.60 -10.35
CA ARG A 13 -2.83 7.05 -10.52
C ARG A 13 -2.51 6.16 -9.33
N ILE A 14 -1.90 5.02 -9.60
CA ILE A 14 -1.53 4.03 -8.60
C ILE A 14 -0.04 3.72 -8.78
N SER A 15 0.68 3.56 -7.68
CA SER A 15 2.09 3.17 -7.69
C SER A 15 2.36 2.18 -6.55
N GLY A 16 3.13 1.12 -6.86
CA GLY A 16 3.47 0.08 -5.88
C GLY A 16 2.26 -0.71 -5.38
N LEU A 17 1.30 -1.04 -6.26
CA LEU A 17 0.07 -1.77 -5.89
C LEU A 17 0.36 -3.11 -5.22
N GLU A 18 1.46 -3.74 -5.62
CA GLU A 18 2.01 -4.99 -5.10
C GLU A 18 2.61 -4.87 -3.69
N THR A 19 2.81 -3.65 -3.19
CA THR A 19 3.39 -3.42 -1.87
C THR A 19 2.31 -3.42 -0.78
N GLU A 20 2.73 -3.55 0.47
CA GLU A 20 1.83 -3.42 1.63
C GLU A 20 1.18 -2.03 1.73
N ASN A 21 1.87 -1.02 1.20
CA ASN A 21 1.56 0.39 1.36
C ASN A 21 1.58 1.10 -0.01
N PRO A 22 0.62 0.80 -0.92
CA PRO A 22 0.58 1.44 -2.23
C PRO A 22 0.24 2.93 -2.14
N LEU A 23 0.80 3.72 -3.04
CA LEU A 23 0.47 5.14 -3.17
C LEU A 23 -0.62 5.31 -4.23
N LEU A 24 -1.70 5.99 -3.85
CA LEU A 24 -2.78 6.36 -4.77
C LEU A 24 -2.84 7.88 -4.87
N LYS A 25 -3.12 8.39 -6.07
CA LYS A 25 -3.39 9.80 -6.30
C LYS A 25 -4.68 9.94 -7.10
N ILE A 26 -5.64 10.66 -6.52
CA ILE A 26 -6.90 10.99 -7.15
C ILE A 26 -6.90 12.51 -7.32
N ASN A 27 -6.77 12.97 -8.57
CA ASN A 27 -6.52 14.37 -8.91
C ASN A 27 -5.31 14.96 -8.17
N HIS A 28 -5.55 15.87 -7.23
CA HIS A 28 -4.51 16.58 -6.47
C HIS A 28 -4.23 15.97 -5.09
N THR A 29 -5.07 15.04 -4.64
CA THR A 29 -4.95 14.44 -3.31
C THR A 29 -4.19 13.12 -3.39
N ALA A 30 -3.17 12.99 -2.54
CA ALA A 30 -2.43 11.74 -2.38
C ALA A 30 -3.02 10.94 -1.21
N TYR A 31 -3.00 9.62 -1.34
CA TYR A 31 -3.48 8.67 -0.35
C TYR A 31 -2.47 7.55 -0.18
N GLN A 32 -2.18 7.24 1.07
CA GLN A 32 -1.50 6.00 1.43
C GLN A 32 -2.55 4.91 1.56
N GLY A 33 -2.44 3.88 0.72
CA GLY A 33 -3.27 2.69 0.81
C GLY A 33 -2.70 1.70 1.83
N GLU A 34 -3.59 0.97 2.49
CA GLU A 34 -3.29 -0.21 3.29
C GLU A 34 -4.28 -1.31 2.93
N TRP A 35 -3.78 -2.52 2.66
CA TRP A 35 -4.64 -3.66 2.40
C TRP A 35 -5.32 -4.14 3.68
N THR A 36 -6.64 -4.30 3.65
CA THR A 36 -7.41 -4.77 4.80
C THR A 36 -8.32 -5.92 4.39
N ASN A 37 -8.36 -6.96 5.22
CA ASN A 37 -9.33 -8.05 5.11
C ASN A 37 -10.75 -7.54 5.34
N LEU A 38 -11.69 -8.03 4.54
CA LEU A 38 -13.11 -7.80 4.77
C LEU A 38 -13.68 -8.81 5.77
N ASN A 39 -14.35 -8.32 6.81
CA ASN A 39 -15.18 -9.18 7.67
C ASN A 39 -16.50 -9.47 6.94
N GLY A 40 -16.49 -10.48 6.07
CA GLY A 40 -17.63 -10.87 5.26
C GLY A 40 -17.27 -11.06 3.79
N SER A 41 -18.14 -10.66 2.88
CA SER A 41 -17.91 -10.77 1.44
C SER A 41 -18.58 -9.60 0.73
N GLU A 42 -17.79 -8.87 -0.06
CA GLU A 42 -18.32 -7.86 -0.97
C GLU A 42 -18.54 -8.49 -2.34
N LEU A 43 -19.73 -8.29 -2.91
CA LEU A 43 -20.12 -8.80 -4.23
C LEU A 43 -20.32 -7.60 -5.16
N ILE A 44 -19.77 -7.69 -6.36
CA ILE A 44 -19.87 -6.67 -7.40
C ILE A 44 -20.85 -7.18 -8.45
N PHE A 45 -21.85 -6.36 -8.76
CA PHE A 45 -22.82 -6.60 -9.84
C PHE A 45 -22.70 -5.48 -10.87
N ASN A 46 -22.93 -5.79 -12.15
CA ASN A 46 -22.97 -4.78 -13.21
C ASN A 46 -24.33 -4.05 -13.24
N GLU A 47 -24.47 -3.10 -14.17
CA GLU A 47 -25.70 -2.29 -14.32
C GLU A 47 -26.95 -3.13 -14.65
N ASN A 48 -26.77 -4.34 -15.20
CA ASN A 48 -27.85 -5.27 -15.52
C ASN A 48 -28.20 -6.21 -14.34
N GLY A 49 -27.51 -6.07 -13.19
CA GLY A 49 -27.68 -6.92 -12.02
C GLY A 49 -26.97 -8.28 -12.10
N GLU A 50 -26.09 -8.47 -13.07
CA GLU A 50 -25.33 -9.72 -13.23
C GLU A 50 -24.09 -9.72 -12.32
N PHE A 51 -23.79 -10.87 -11.71
CA PHE A 51 -22.62 -11.02 -10.84
C PHE A 51 -21.31 -10.89 -11.62
N VAL A 52 -20.41 -10.04 -11.15
CA VAL A 52 -19.09 -9.76 -11.77
C VAL A 52 -17.97 -10.38 -10.95
N ALA A 53 -17.91 -10.08 -9.65
CA ALA A 53 -16.79 -10.50 -8.82
C ALA A 53 -17.13 -10.51 -7.33
N LYS A 54 -16.34 -11.25 -6.56
CA LYS A 54 -16.35 -11.24 -5.10
C LYS A 54 -14.99 -10.76 -4.60
N SER A 55 -14.98 -9.78 -3.69
CA SER A 55 -13.75 -9.32 -3.04
C SER A 55 -13.63 -9.81 -1.61
N ALA A 56 -12.42 -10.20 -1.22
CA ALA A 56 -12.03 -10.55 0.15
C ALA A 56 -11.17 -9.47 0.82
N TYR A 57 -10.63 -8.53 0.03
CA TYR A 57 -9.72 -7.49 0.47
C TYR A 57 -10.14 -6.13 -0.08
N ARG A 58 -9.78 -5.06 0.62
CA ARG A 58 -9.91 -3.69 0.12
C ARG A 58 -8.68 -2.88 0.44
N LEU A 59 -8.51 -1.78 -0.30
CA LEU A 59 -7.58 -0.73 0.08
C LEU A 59 -8.30 0.30 0.95
N ASN A 60 -7.87 0.42 2.20
CA ASN A 60 -8.21 1.56 3.04
C ASN A 60 -7.28 2.72 2.67
N LEU A 61 -7.86 3.89 2.38
CA LEU A 61 -7.12 5.05 1.92
C LEU A 61 -7.03 6.10 3.02
N THR A 62 -5.80 6.45 3.40
CA THR A 62 -5.52 7.56 4.32
C THR A 62 -4.95 8.73 3.53
N ALA A 63 -5.63 9.88 3.57
CA ALA A 63 -5.16 11.07 2.86
C ALA A 63 -3.82 11.56 3.44
N GLY A 64 -2.92 12.01 2.57
CA GLY A 64 -1.60 12.48 2.93
C GLY A 64 -1.08 13.57 1.99
N THR A 65 0.09 14.10 2.31
CA THR A 65 0.78 15.11 1.51
C THR A 65 2.11 14.54 1.01
N LEU A 66 2.41 14.73 -0.27
CA LEU A 66 3.71 14.36 -0.83
C LEU A 66 4.73 15.44 -0.46
N VAL A 67 5.79 15.04 0.24
CA VAL A 67 6.90 15.91 0.59
C VAL A 67 8.09 15.66 -0.33
N PRO A 68 8.85 16.70 -0.73
CA PRO A 68 10.08 16.53 -1.49
C PRO A 68 11.10 15.72 -0.68
N LYS A 69 11.78 14.81 -1.36
CA LYS A 69 12.88 14.02 -0.79
C LYS A 69 13.94 14.97 -0.20
N GLY A 70 14.21 14.83 1.11
CA GLY A 70 15.17 15.68 1.84
C GLY A 70 14.55 16.72 2.78
N LYS A 71 13.22 16.82 2.84
CA LYS A 71 12.50 17.52 3.94
C LYS A 71 11.96 16.55 5.00
N ASP A 72 12.38 15.28 4.93
CA ASP A 72 11.92 14.19 5.79
C ASP A 72 12.58 14.21 7.18
N GLU A 73 13.51 15.13 7.46
CA GLU A 73 14.24 15.19 8.75
C GLU A 73 13.32 15.52 9.94
N ASP A 74 12.10 16.03 9.68
CA ASP A 74 11.07 16.31 10.70
C ASP A 74 9.87 15.34 10.64
N ALA A 75 9.86 14.38 9.70
CA ALA A 75 8.76 13.43 9.57
C ALA A 75 9.12 12.12 10.29
N GLU A 76 8.44 11.79 11.39
CA GLU A 76 8.52 10.50 12.07
C GLU A 76 7.90 9.36 11.20
N GLY A 77 8.50 9.11 10.04
CA GLY A 77 8.28 7.89 9.26
C GLY A 77 9.41 6.88 9.52
N PRO A 78 9.21 5.59 9.27
CA PRO A 78 10.30 4.61 9.39
C PRO A 78 11.39 4.99 8.39
N SER A 79 12.47 5.57 8.91
CA SER A 79 13.67 5.91 8.14
C SER A 79 14.00 4.77 7.17
N THR A 80 14.01 5.08 5.88
CA THR A 80 14.36 4.14 4.82
C THR A 80 15.71 3.48 5.10
N THR A 81 16.65 4.21 5.71
CA THR A 81 17.93 3.70 6.19
C THR A 81 17.79 2.58 7.22
N LYS A 82 16.85 2.68 8.17
CA LYS A 82 16.58 1.61 9.15
C LYS A 82 15.95 0.37 8.50
N ARG A 83 15.09 0.55 7.49
CA ARG A 83 14.48 -0.58 6.75
C ARG A 83 15.52 -1.35 5.94
N TYR A 84 16.41 -0.65 5.23
CA TYR A 84 17.49 -1.31 4.49
C TYR A 84 18.46 -2.05 5.42
N SER A 85 18.81 -1.49 6.58
CA SER A 85 19.70 -2.18 7.52
C SER A 85 19.06 -3.43 8.12
N LEU A 86 17.75 -3.42 8.38
CA LEU A 86 17.02 -4.59 8.91
C LEU A 86 16.91 -5.70 7.86
N LEU A 87 16.61 -5.37 6.60
CA LEU A 87 16.59 -6.35 5.51
C LEU A 87 17.97 -6.98 5.27
N GLN A 88 19.03 -6.16 5.25
CA GLN A 88 20.40 -6.66 5.10
C GLN A 88 20.82 -7.56 6.27
N SER A 89 20.43 -7.19 7.49
CA SER A 89 20.69 -8.02 8.69
C SER A 89 19.92 -9.33 8.67
N ALA A 90 18.69 -9.33 8.14
CA ALA A 90 17.87 -10.54 8.02
C ALA A 90 18.41 -11.49 6.96
N LEU A 91 18.84 -10.98 5.80
CA LEU A 91 19.45 -11.78 4.74
C LEU A 91 20.77 -12.41 5.20
N ALA A 92 21.64 -11.66 5.87
CA ALA A 92 22.89 -12.19 6.42
C ALA A 92 22.69 -13.32 7.44
N ARG A 93 21.59 -13.30 8.21
CA ARG A 93 21.25 -14.37 9.15
C ARG A 93 20.79 -15.65 8.45
N ILE A 94 20.05 -15.50 7.34
CA ILE A 94 19.60 -16.63 6.52
C ILE A 94 20.79 -17.31 5.85
N ASP A 95 21.72 -16.53 5.31
CA ASP A 95 22.93 -17.06 4.67
C ASP A 95 23.82 -17.82 5.67
N ALA A 96 23.98 -17.28 6.89
CA ALA A 96 24.73 -17.94 7.97
C ALA A 96 24.09 -19.26 8.44
N GLN A 97 22.75 -19.36 8.43
CA GLN A 97 22.04 -20.60 8.77
C GLN A 97 22.15 -21.67 7.68
N ASN A 98 22.28 -21.26 6.42
CA ASN A 98 22.40 -22.18 5.29
C ASN A 98 23.86 -22.63 5.05
N SER A 99 24.85 -21.85 5.47
CA SER A 99 26.27 -22.24 5.39
C SER A 99 26.68 -23.30 6.44
N GLY A 100 25.90 -23.48 7.51
CA GLY A 100 26.16 -24.47 8.57
C GLY A 100 25.48 -25.83 8.39
N LYS A 101 24.80 -26.07 7.26
CA LYS A 101 24.06 -27.32 6.97
C LYS A 101 24.68 -28.18 5.86
N LYS A 102 25.89 -27.85 5.40
CA LYS A 102 26.67 -28.72 4.52
C LYS A 102 27.57 -29.62 5.38
N ASP A 103 26.99 -30.72 5.85
CA ASP A 103 27.69 -31.97 6.15
C ASP A 103 26.83 -33.13 5.64
#